data_AF-A0A1M3HGA5-F1
#
_entry.id   AF-A0A1M3HGA5-F1
#
_cell.length_a   1.000
_cell.length_b   1.000
_cell.length_c   1.000
_cell.angle_alpha   90.00
_cell.angle_beta   90.00
_cell.angle_gamma   90.00
#
_symmetry.space_group_name_H-M   'P 1'
#
loop_
_entity.id
_entity.type
_entity.pdbx_description
1 polymer ?
#
loop_
_entity_poly.entity_id
_entity_poly.type
_entity_poly.pdbx_seq_one_letter_code
_entity_poly.pdbx_strand_id
1 'polypeptide(L)'
;MIVSCLQKRIRGIITIEKSSSFIWICILLCLLPFVILTCFNVITYDDYAAVGAFGKFGFLKTQQLIYARWEGRFTATFICGVCVKMGILTKHYYLVFLLWGIFSWAAIFFLLDSINTCFLSRTFSRSGIAQASLILFILDIYVMVEMSSGIYWFSPTAVYQTAFILFLTLLGCLVRRLTAGRKRAVVVDAAIFLLCVLIVGSNEMTAISLACFFLFLIGAYHYYGVPIPRPQFLYLGVVLLMGVIVMLTSGTLSYRQQVMHGKTGYGGALSILLFRVLSIFYYVRQSFFGGGHTTGKTSFDPDHRCNSLWAAGQL
;
A
#
# COMPACT_ATOMS: atom_id res chain seq x y z
N MET A 1 17.85 5.58 -24.18
CA MET A 1 19.11 6.34 -23.98
C MET A 1 19.48 6.49 -22.49
N ILE A 2 18.55 6.83 -21.58
CA ILE A 2 18.84 6.93 -20.13
C ILE A 2 19.23 5.57 -19.52
N VAL A 3 18.47 4.51 -19.82
CA VAL A 3 18.73 3.14 -19.30
C VAL A 3 20.11 2.60 -19.70
N SER A 4 20.53 2.87 -20.94
CA SER A 4 21.84 2.40 -21.45
C SER A 4 23.03 3.09 -20.80
N CYS A 5 22.90 4.35 -20.38
CA CYS A 5 23.97 5.09 -19.70
C CYS A 5 24.12 4.64 -18.23
N LEU A 6 23.00 4.39 -17.54
CA LEU A 6 22.98 3.85 -16.17
C LEU A 6 23.54 2.41 -16.10
N GLN A 7 23.22 1.56 -17.09
CA GLN A 7 23.70 0.17 -17.14
C GLN A 7 25.23 0.07 -17.21
N LYS A 8 25.91 0.99 -17.89
CA LYS A 8 27.37 0.92 -18.11
C LYS A 8 28.16 1.24 -16.84
N ARG A 9 27.62 2.09 -15.95
CA ARG A 9 28.29 2.51 -14.70
C ARG A 9 28.13 1.51 -13.56
N ILE A 10 27.02 0.76 -13.52
CA ILE A 10 26.72 -0.21 -12.44
C ILE A 10 27.53 -1.51 -12.57
N ARG A 11 27.90 -1.93 -13.79
CA ARG A 11 28.60 -3.22 -14.02
C ARG A 11 29.99 -3.33 -13.38
N GLY A 12 30.64 -2.23 -13.02
CA GLY A 12 32.00 -2.26 -12.50
C GLY A 12 32.14 -2.57 -11.01
N ILE A 13 31.06 -2.52 -10.22
CA ILE A 13 31.16 -2.41 -8.75
C ILE A 13 30.69 -3.69 -8.01
N ILE A 14 29.95 -4.60 -8.66
CA ILE A 14 29.17 -5.60 -7.92
C ILE A 14 29.33 -7.00 -8.53
N THR A 15 30.30 -7.76 -8.03
CA THR A 15 30.31 -9.24 -8.11
C THR A 15 29.79 -9.77 -6.78
N ILE A 16 28.49 -10.06 -6.70
CA ILE A 16 27.89 -10.66 -5.48
C ILE A 16 28.04 -12.17 -5.56
N GLU A 17 28.70 -12.71 -4.52
CA GLU A 17 28.98 -14.12 -4.32
C GLU A 17 27.72 -15.00 -4.16
N LYS A 18 27.97 -16.31 -4.18
CA LYS A 18 27.02 -17.39 -3.95
C LYS A 18 26.20 -17.14 -2.67
N SER A 19 24.88 -17.30 -2.79
CA SER A 19 23.91 -17.17 -1.69
C SER A 19 24.34 -18.04 -0.50
N SER A 20 24.64 -17.41 0.64
CA SER A 20 25.10 -18.11 1.83
C SER A 20 23.94 -18.80 2.53
N SER A 21 24.06 -20.10 2.80
CA SER A 21 23.08 -20.90 3.56
C SER A 21 22.80 -20.29 4.95
N PHE A 22 23.78 -19.58 5.51
CA PHE A 22 23.64 -18.87 6.78
C PHE A 22 22.49 -17.85 6.77
N ILE A 23 22.34 -17.08 5.69
CA ILE A 23 21.28 -16.06 5.56
C ILE A 23 19.90 -16.72 5.59
N TRP A 24 19.74 -17.87 4.94
CA TRP A 24 18.49 -18.61 4.97
C TRP A 24 18.12 -19.08 6.38
N ILE A 25 19.10 -19.55 7.15
CA ILE A 25 18.90 -19.95 8.55
C ILE A 25 18.44 -18.74 9.38
N CYS A 26 19.09 -17.58 9.24
CA CYS A 26 18.67 -16.36 9.94
C CYS A 26 17.25 -15.94 9.56
N ILE A 27 16.90 -15.95 8.27
CA ILE A 27 15.53 -15.62 7.80
C ILE A 27 14.49 -16.57 8.43
N LEU A 28 14.77 -17.87 8.43
CA LEU A 28 13.86 -18.86 9.01
C LEU A 28 13.69 -18.68 10.52
N LEU A 29 14.79 -18.42 11.25
CA LEU A 29 14.74 -18.14 12.68
C LEU A 29 13.95 -16.86 12.98
N CYS A 30 14.08 -15.81 12.16
CA CYS A 30 13.31 -14.58 12.32
C CYS A 30 11.81 -14.77 11.99
N LEU A 31 11.47 -15.63 11.02
CA LEU A 31 10.06 -15.88 10.65
C LEU A 31 9.35 -16.85 11.61
N LEU A 32 10.11 -17.74 12.27
CA LEU A 32 9.58 -18.76 13.16
C LEU A 32 8.61 -18.22 14.24
N PRO A 33 8.91 -17.15 15.01
CA PRO A 33 7.98 -16.65 16.01
C PRO A 33 6.64 -16.19 15.40
N PHE A 34 6.67 -15.58 14.20
CA PHE A 34 5.45 -15.17 13.52
C PHE A 34 4.62 -16.38 13.05
N VAL A 35 5.28 -17.42 12.53
CA VAL A 35 4.58 -18.66 12.16
C VAL A 35 3.96 -19.33 13.39
N ILE A 36 4.66 -19.37 14.53
CA ILE A 36 4.12 -19.92 15.78
C ILE A 36 2.90 -19.13 16.25
N LEU A 37 2.92 -17.80 16.18
CA LEU A 37 1.79 -16.95 16.58
C LEU A 37 0.52 -17.22 15.77
N THR A 38 0.62 -17.74 14.55
CA THR A 38 -0.57 -18.11 13.74
C THR A 38 -1.46 -19.14 14.41
N CYS A 39 -0.88 -20.04 15.22
CA CYS A 39 -1.61 -21.07 15.95
C CYS A 39 -2.47 -20.50 17.10
N PHE A 40 -2.17 -19.29 17.54
CA PHE A 40 -2.89 -18.58 18.62
C PHE A 40 -3.84 -17.51 18.08
N ASN A 41 -3.97 -17.41 16.76
CA ASN A 41 -4.80 -16.38 16.15
C ASN A 41 -6.29 -16.70 16.35
N VAL A 42 -7.03 -15.72 16.87
CA VAL A 42 -8.46 -15.84 17.14
C VAL A 42 -9.23 -14.96 16.17
N ILE A 43 -10.35 -15.47 15.70
CA ILE A 43 -11.28 -14.75 14.85
C ILE A 43 -11.84 -13.51 15.56
N THR A 44 -11.88 -12.39 14.84
CA THR A 44 -12.40 -11.12 15.37
C THR A 44 -13.89 -10.95 15.11
N TYR A 45 -14.50 -9.94 15.74
CA TYR A 45 -15.92 -9.65 15.58
C TYR A 45 -16.31 -9.40 14.12
N ASP A 46 -15.53 -8.59 13.39
CA ASP A 46 -15.83 -8.24 11.99
C ASP A 46 -15.82 -9.49 11.09
N ASP A 47 -14.89 -10.40 11.34
CA ASP A 47 -14.77 -11.66 10.61
C ASP A 47 -15.97 -12.58 10.91
N TYR A 48 -16.42 -12.65 12.17
CA TYR A 48 -17.64 -13.38 12.55
C TYR A 48 -18.89 -12.80 11.88
N ALA A 49 -19.02 -11.47 11.86
CA ALA A 49 -20.13 -10.79 11.21
C ALA A 49 -20.16 -11.10 9.70
N ALA A 50 -18.99 -11.13 9.06
CA ALA A 50 -18.86 -11.51 7.66
C ALA A 50 -19.26 -12.97 7.42
N VAL A 51 -18.77 -13.92 8.23
CA VAL A 51 -19.17 -15.33 8.15
C VAL A 51 -20.69 -15.47 8.28
N GLY A 52 -21.30 -14.79 9.25
CA GLY A 52 -22.75 -14.79 9.46
C GLY A 52 -23.52 -14.22 8.27
N ALA A 53 -23.06 -13.11 7.69
CA ALA A 53 -23.68 -12.50 6.51
C ALA A 53 -23.60 -13.43 5.29
N PHE A 54 -22.42 -14.00 4.99
CA PHE A 54 -22.24 -14.93 3.88
C PHE A 54 -23.00 -16.25 4.08
N GLY A 55 -23.11 -16.74 5.32
CA GLY A 55 -23.93 -17.91 5.65
C GLY A 55 -25.43 -17.65 5.49
N LYS A 56 -25.91 -16.46 5.89
CA LYS A 56 -27.35 -16.11 5.86
C LYS A 56 -27.86 -15.72 4.47
N PHE A 57 -27.09 -14.92 3.73
CA PHE A 57 -27.56 -14.36 2.45
C PHE A 57 -26.93 -15.01 1.22
N GLY A 58 -25.83 -15.75 1.38
CA GLY A 58 -25.07 -16.33 0.27
C GLY A 58 -24.13 -15.33 -0.42
N PHE A 59 -23.23 -15.82 -1.27
CA PHE A 59 -22.13 -15.03 -1.83
C PHE A 59 -22.58 -13.76 -2.55
N LEU A 60 -23.40 -13.88 -3.60
CA LEU A 60 -23.79 -12.74 -4.45
C LEU A 60 -24.64 -11.71 -3.71
N LYS A 61 -25.60 -12.17 -2.89
CA LYS A 61 -26.48 -11.27 -2.15
C LYS A 61 -25.73 -10.51 -1.07
N THR A 62 -24.73 -11.14 -0.42
CA THR A 62 -23.86 -10.45 0.53
C THR A 62 -22.99 -9.39 -0.15
N GLN A 63 -22.43 -9.65 -1.34
CA GLN A 63 -21.72 -8.62 -2.12
C GLN A 63 -22.63 -7.42 -2.40
N GLN A 64 -23.84 -7.66 -2.90
CA GLN A 64 -24.81 -6.61 -3.19
C GLN A 64 -25.22 -5.84 -1.92
N LEU A 65 -25.44 -6.56 -0.81
CA LEU A 65 -25.82 -5.96 0.46
C LEU A 65 -24.72 -5.04 1.00
N ILE A 66 -23.47 -5.51 1.02
CA ILE A 66 -22.32 -4.75 1.51
C ILE A 66 -22.07 -3.54 0.62
N TYR A 67 -22.09 -3.72 -0.71
CA TYR A 67 -21.93 -2.63 -1.67
C TYR A 67 -23.03 -1.57 -1.54
N ALA A 68 -24.28 -1.97 -1.37
CA ALA A 68 -25.39 -1.03 -1.27
C ALA A 68 -25.51 -0.36 0.12
N ARG A 69 -25.17 -1.07 1.20
CA ARG A 69 -25.51 -0.62 2.57
C ARG A 69 -24.32 -0.25 3.43
N TRP A 70 -23.12 -0.69 3.10
CA TRP A 70 -21.97 -0.54 3.99
C TRP A 70 -20.86 0.28 3.33
N GLU A 71 -20.16 -0.29 2.36
CA GLU A 71 -18.92 0.27 1.81
C GLU A 71 -18.70 -0.23 0.37
N GLY A 72 -18.05 0.58 -0.45
CA GLY A 72 -17.73 0.24 -1.85
C GLY A 72 -16.54 -0.70 -2.03
N ARG A 73 -16.15 -1.46 -1.00
CA ARG A 73 -14.94 -2.31 -0.94
C ARG A 73 -15.11 -3.66 -1.63
N PHE A 74 -15.56 -3.65 -2.89
CA PHE A 74 -15.94 -4.87 -3.62
C PHE A 74 -14.82 -5.91 -3.74
N THR A 75 -13.54 -5.50 -3.82
CA THR A 75 -12.40 -6.45 -3.87
C THR A 75 -12.23 -7.17 -2.55
N ALA A 76 -12.22 -6.43 -1.44
CA ALA A 76 -12.05 -7.00 -0.10
C ALA A 76 -13.24 -7.91 0.25
N THR A 77 -14.47 -7.48 -0.08
CA THR A 77 -15.68 -8.28 0.12
C THR A 77 -15.67 -9.55 -0.72
N PHE A 78 -15.19 -9.49 -1.97
CA PHE A 78 -15.03 -10.68 -2.82
C PHE A 78 -14.07 -11.69 -2.19
N ILE A 79 -12.90 -11.24 -1.75
CA ILE A 79 -11.89 -12.09 -1.08
C ILE A 79 -12.48 -12.70 0.20
N CYS A 80 -13.19 -11.91 1.00
CA CYS A 80 -13.90 -12.39 2.18
C CYS A 80 -14.86 -13.55 1.85
N GLY A 81 -15.72 -13.38 0.85
CA GLY A 81 -16.66 -14.43 0.47
C GLY A 81 -15.96 -15.71 -0.01
N VAL A 82 -14.83 -15.59 -0.72
CA VAL A 82 -14.03 -16.75 -1.16
C VAL A 82 -13.44 -17.46 0.05
N CYS A 83 -12.85 -16.71 0.99
CA CYS A 83 -12.26 -17.27 2.19
C CYS A 83 -13.30 -17.89 3.13
N VAL A 84 -14.52 -17.34 3.23
CA VAL A 84 -15.63 -17.97 3.96
C VAL A 84 -16.01 -19.29 3.29
N LYS A 85 -16.17 -19.31 1.96
CA LYS A 85 -16.52 -20.53 1.21
C LYS A 85 -15.45 -21.62 1.34
N MET A 86 -14.17 -21.24 1.41
CA MET A 86 -13.05 -22.16 1.63
C MET A 86 -12.88 -22.57 3.11
N GLY A 87 -13.70 -22.03 4.02
CA GLY A 87 -13.58 -22.31 5.46
C GLY A 87 -12.35 -21.69 6.12
N ILE A 88 -11.66 -20.74 5.47
CA ILE A 88 -10.51 -20.03 6.03
C ILE A 88 -10.95 -19.23 7.25
N LEU A 89 -12.08 -18.52 7.18
CA LEU A 89 -12.58 -17.74 8.31
C LEU A 89 -13.17 -18.61 9.43
N THR A 90 -13.33 -19.92 9.26
CA THR A 90 -13.98 -20.77 10.27
C THR A 90 -13.06 -21.86 10.81
N LYS A 91 -12.52 -22.71 9.93
CA LYS A 91 -11.75 -23.90 10.30
C LYS A 91 -10.24 -23.69 10.19
N HIS A 92 -9.82 -22.76 9.33
CA HIS A 92 -8.42 -22.58 8.96
C HIS A 92 -7.93 -21.15 9.17
N TYR A 93 -8.35 -20.51 10.26
CA TYR A 93 -8.04 -19.10 10.53
C TYR A 93 -6.53 -18.85 10.70
N TYR A 94 -5.78 -19.86 11.15
CA TYR A 94 -4.31 -19.83 11.20
C TYR A 94 -3.65 -19.63 9.82
N LEU A 95 -4.36 -19.92 8.71
CA LEU A 95 -3.84 -19.70 7.36
C LEU A 95 -3.82 -18.23 6.93
N VAL A 96 -4.49 -17.32 7.63
CA VAL A 96 -4.58 -15.90 7.23
C VAL A 96 -3.18 -15.29 7.11
N PHE A 97 -2.38 -15.33 8.18
CA PHE A 97 -1.00 -14.84 8.13
C PHE A 97 -0.17 -15.53 7.04
N LEU A 98 -0.28 -16.86 6.91
CA LEU A 98 0.52 -17.61 5.94
C LEU A 98 0.20 -17.22 4.50
N LEU A 99 -1.08 -17.09 4.15
CA LEU A 99 -1.52 -16.73 2.81
C LEU A 99 -1.08 -15.31 2.45
N TRP A 100 -1.38 -14.33 3.31
CA TRP A 100 -1.00 -12.94 3.05
C TRP A 100 0.50 -12.71 3.16
N GLY A 101 1.21 -13.43 4.04
CA GLY A 101 2.66 -13.41 4.11
C GLY A 101 3.31 -13.93 2.83
N ILE A 102 2.85 -15.07 2.31
CA ILE A 102 3.34 -15.63 1.04
C ILE A 102 3.04 -14.67 -0.12
N PHE A 103 1.84 -14.10 -0.21
CA PHE A 103 1.52 -13.16 -1.28
C PHE A 103 2.28 -11.83 -1.18
N SER A 104 2.52 -11.32 0.04
CA SER A 104 3.35 -10.14 0.28
C SER A 104 4.78 -10.39 -0.16
N TRP A 105 5.38 -11.49 0.28
CA TRP A 105 6.70 -11.91 -0.16
C TRP A 105 6.76 -12.06 -1.69
N ALA A 106 5.79 -12.74 -2.30
CA ALA A 106 5.75 -12.96 -3.75
C ALA A 106 5.65 -11.64 -4.54
N ALA A 107 4.88 -10.67 -4.05
CA ALA A 107 4.76 -9.34 -4.66
C ALA A 107 6.06 -8.55 -4.57
N ILE A 108 6.73 -8.56 -3.41
CA ILE A 108 8.05 -7.94 -3.23
C ILE A 108 9.08 -8.61 -4.16
N PHE A 109 9.12 -9.94 -4.18
CA PHE A 109 9.99 -10.71 -5.07
C PHE A 109 9.76 -10.34 -6.54
N PHE A 110 8.50 -10.28 -6.97
CA PHE A 110 8.13 -9.92 -8.34
C PHE A 110 8.58 -8.50 -8.71
N LEU A 111 8.43 -7.54 -7.80
CA LEU A 111 8.91 -6.17 -8.00
C LEU A 111 10.44 -6.13 -8.14
N LEU A 112 11.18 -6.76 -7.22
CA LEU A 112 12.64 -6.79 -7.27
C LEU A 112 13.17 -7.54 -8.50
N ASP A 113 12.58 -8.66 -8.88
CA ASP A 113 12.94 -9.40 -10.11
C ASP A 113 12.68 -8.55 -11.36
N SER A 114 11.58 -7.79 -11.37
CA SER A 114 11.26 -6.88 -12.47
C SER A 114 12.30 -5.76 -12.60
N ILE A 115 12.71 -5.15 -11.49
CA ILE A 115 13.78 -4.14 -11.46
C ILE A 115 15.12 -4.77 -11.90
N ASN A 116 15.47 -5.94 -11.36
CA ASN A 116 16.71 -6.62 -11.68
C ASN A 116 16.81 -6.97 -13.17
N THR A 117 15.71 -7.46 -13.74
CA THR A 117 15.65 -7.81 -15.17
C THR A 117 15.67 -6.59 -16.07
N CYS A 118 14.93 -5.52 -15.73
CA CYS A 118 14.74 -4.38 -16.63
C CYS A 118 15.85 -3.32 -16.55
N PHE A 119 16.41 -3.09 -15.35
CA PHE A 119 17.37 -2.00 -15.11
C PHE A 119 18.77 -2.52 -14.75
N LEU A 120 18.85 -3.63 -14.02
CA LEU A 120 20.14 -4.15 -13.52
C LEU A 120 20.69 -5.28 -14.39
N SER A 121 20.13 -5.54 -15.56
CA SER A 121 20.65 -6.58 -16.49
C SER A 121 20.84 -7.96 -15.85
N ARG A 122 20.01 -8.32 -14.86
CA ARG A 122 20.14 -9.57 -14.07
C ARG A 122 21.44 -9.68 -13.27
N THR A 123 21.97 -8.57 -12.75
CA THR A 123 23.13 -8.57 -11.85
C THR A 123 22.93 -9.50 -10.65
N PHE A 124 21.72 -9.54 -10.08
CA PHE A 124 21.42 -10.37 -8.91
C PHE A 124 20.91 -11.76 -9.29
N SER A 125 21.39 -12.79 -8.59
CA SER A 125 20.87 -14.16 -8.72
C SER A 125 19.45 -14.26 -8.19
N ARG A 126 18.65 -15.21 -8.70
CA ARG A 126 17.27 -15.43 -8.21
C ARG A 126 17.22 -15.75 -6.72
N SER A 127 18.18 -16.51 -6.20
CA SER A 127 18.30 -16.79 -4.76
C SER A 127 18.56 -15.51 -3.97
N GLY A 128 19.44 -14.64 -4.44
CA GLY A 128 19.70 -13.35 -3.81
C GLY A 128 18.47 -12.43 -3.78
N ILE A 129 17.69 -12.40 -4.87
CA ILE A 129 16.42 -11.65 -4.91
C ILE A 129 15.41 -12.25 -3.92
N ALA A 130 15.31 -13.58 -3.84
CA ALA A 130 14.44 -14.25 -2.88
C ALA A 130 14.81 -13.89 -1.43
N GLN A 131 16.09 -13.96 -1.08
CA GLN A 131 16.58 -13.54 0.23
C GLN A 131 16.29 -12.06 0.52
N ALA A 132 16.61 -11.16 -0.42
CA ALA A 132 16.33 -9.73 -0.27
C ALA A 132 14.83 -9.45 -0.09
N SER A 133 13.97 -10.12 -0.85
CA SER A 133 12.51 -9.97 -0.72
C SER A 133 11.98 -10.47 0.62
N LEU A 134 12.54 -11.55 1.18
CA LEU A 134 12.16 -12.03 2.52
C LEU A 134 12.65 -11.09 3.62
N ILE A 135 13.87 -10.56 3.49
CA ILE A 135 14.39 -9.56 4.44
C ILE A 135 13.50 -8.31 4.44
N LEU A 136 13.10 -7.82 3.25
CA LEU A 136 12.18 -6.69 3.14
C LEU A 136 10.79 -7.02 3.70
N PHE A 137 10.28 -8.24 3.50
CA PHE A 137 9.03 -8.68 4.12
C PHE A 137 9.12 -8.73 5.64
N ILE A 138 10.22 -9.25 6.20
CA ILE A 138 10.47 -9.26 7.65
C ILE A 138 10.55 -7.83 8.19
N LEU A 139 11.21 -6.92 7.46
CA LEU A 139 11.26 -5.51 7.83
C LEU A 139 9.88 -4.86 7.82
N ASP A 140 9.06 -5.14 6.79
CA ASP A 140 7.70 -4.65 6.64
C ASP A 140 6.81 -5.06 7.82
N ILE A 141 6.81 -6.34 8.21
CA ILE A 141 6.06 -6.80 9.39
C ILE A 141 6.61 -6.22 10.69
N TYR A 142 7.93 -5.98 10.78
CA TYR A 142 8.57 -5.47 11.99
C TYR A 142 8.25 -3.99 12.24
N VAL A 143 8.16 -3.17 11.19
CA VAL A 143 7.84 -1.73 11.31
C VAL A 143 6.34 -1.46 11.40
N MET A 144 5.51 -2.49 11.30
CA MET A 144 4.06 -2.38 11.35
C MET A 144 3.60 -1.96 12.76
N VAL A 145 2.89 -0.82 12.84
CA VAL A 145 2.49 -0.20 14.12
C VAL A 145 1.65 -1.16 14.98
N GLU A 146 0.73 -1.88 14.34
CA GLU A 146 -0.12 -2.88 15.00
C GLU A 146 -0.15 -4.15 14.15
N MET A 147 0.71 -5.10 14.50
CA MET A 147 0.89 -6.32 13.73
C MET A 147 -0.33 -7.25 13.74
N SER A 148 -1.07 -7.29 14.85
CA SER A 148 -2.30 -8.08 14.99
C SER A 148 -3.33 -7.69 13.92
N SER A 149 -3.63 -6.40 13.83
CA SER A 149 -4.58 -5.89 12.84
C SER A 149 -4.00 -5.87 11.43
N GLY A 150 -2.69 -5.70 11.26
CA GLY A 150 -2.11 -5.60 9.92
C GLY A 150 -2.01 -6.90 9.13
N ILE A 151 -1.76 -8.05 9.78
CA ILE A 151 -1.53 -9.32 9.06
C ILE A 151 -2.17 -10.58 9.69
N TYR A 152 -2.59 -10.53 10.96
CA TYR A 152 -3.25 -11.69 11.60
C TYR A 152 -4.76 -11.65 11.49
N TRP A 153 -5.37 -10.48 11.63
CA TRP A 153 -6.83 -10.34 11.54
C TRP A 153 -7.30 -10.28 10.10
N PHE A 154 -8.26 -11.11 9.75
CA PHE A 154 -8.66 -11.28 8.36
C PHE A 154 -9.21 -9.98 7.75
N SER A 155 -10.18 -9.34 8.40
CA SER A 155 -10.87 -8.13 7.89
C SER A 155 -9.88 -7.02 7.47
N PRO A 156 -9.03 -6.48 8.36
CA PRO A 156 -8.06 -5.45 7.98
C PRO A 156 -7.01 -5.95 6.99
N THR A 157 -6.56 -7.20 7.09
CA THR A 157 -5.58 -7.80 6.16
C THR A 157 -6.16 -7.89 4.74
N ALA A 158 -7.42 -8.31 4.62
CA ALA A 158 -8.14 -8.39 3.34
C ALA A 158 -8.33 -7.02 2.67
N VAL A 159 -8.41 -5.95 3.47
CA VAL A 159 -8.60 -4.57 3.00
C VAL A 159 -7.27 -3.87 2.68
N TYR A 160 -6.34 -3.83 3.64
CA TYR A 160 -5.13 -3.02 3.55
C TYR A 160 -3.93 -3.80 2.99
N GLN A 161 -3.65 -4.98 3.54
CA GLN A 161 -2.51 -5.78 3.08
C GLN A 161 -2.73 -6.28 1.64
N THR A 162 -3.95 -6.67 1.29
CA THR A 162 -4.30 -6.97 -0.12
C THR A 162 -4.01 -5.78 -1.04
N ALA A 163 -4.43 -4.57 -0.68
CA ALA A 163 -4.20 -3.40 -1.51
C ALA A 163 -2.70 -3.12 -1.69
N PHE A 164 -1.90 -3.31 -0.62
CA PHE A 164 -0.45 -3.20 -0.67
C PHE A 164 0.19 -4.26 -1.59
N ILE A 165 -0.20 -5.53 -1.47
CA ILE A 165 0.25 -6.63 -2.34
C ILE A 165 -0.04 -6.31 -3.81
N LEU A 166 -1.26 -5.86 -4.11
CA LEU A 166 -1.68 -5.50 -5.46
C LEU A 166 -0.91 -4.28 -5.97
N PHE A 167 -0.63 -3.30 -5.11
CA PHE A 167 0.16 -2.12 -5.46
C PHE A 167 1.63 -2.46 -5.78
N LEU A 168 2.29 -3.30 -4.98
CA LEU A 168 3.63 -3.80 -5.29
C LEU A 168 3.67 -4.58 -6.61
N THR A 169 2.64 -5.40 -6.85
CA THR A 169 2.48 -6.12 -8.12
C THR A 169 2.28 -5.15 -9.29
N LEU A 170 1.51 -4.07 -9.10
CA LEU A 170 1.32 -3.00 -10.08
C LEU A 170 2.66 -2.32 -10.41
N LEU A 171 3.47 -1.97 -9.41
CA LEU A 171 4.80 -1.39 -9.61
C LEU A 171 5.69 -2.33 -10.43
N GLY A 172 5.70 -3.64 -10.14
CA GLY A 172 6.45 -4.62 -10.92
C GLY A 172 5.98 -4.70 -12.39
N CYS A 173 4.66 -4.60 -12.62
CA CYS A 173 4.09 -4.54 -13.96
C CYS A 173 4.49 -3.26 -14.71
N LEU A 174 4.44 -2.10 -14.04
CA LEU A 174 4.88 -0.83 -14.61
C LEU A 174 6.35 -0.86 -15.00
N VAL A 175 7.22 -1.46 -14.18
CA VAL A 175 8.64 -1.65 -14.50
C VAL A 175 8.80 -2.53 -15.75
N ARG A 176 8.14 -3.69 -15.80
CA ARG A 176 8.18 -4.58 -16.98
C ARG A 176 7.61 -3.93 -18.22
N ARG A 177 6.65 -3.02 -18.07
CA ARG A 177 6.03 -2.31 -19.19
C ARG A 177 6.99 -1.40 -19.93
N LEU A 178 8.00 -0.86 -19.25
CA LEU A 178 9.02 0.02 -19.85
C LEU A 178 9.91 -0.69 -20.87
N THR A 179 10.09 -2.01 -20.74
CA THR A 179 10.95 -2.81 -21.63
C THR A 179 10.16 -3.79 -22.50
N ALA A 180 8.84 -3.86 -22.34
CA ALA A 180 7.99 -4.78 -23.10
C ALA A 180 7.82 -4.35 -24.57
N GLY A 181 8.06 -5.29 -25.49
CA GLY A 181 7.67 -5.12 -26.90
C GLY A 181 6.15 -5.08 -27.09
N ARG A 182 5.68 -4.62 -28.26
CA ARG A 182 4.25 -4.30 -28.53
C ARG A 182 3.25 -5.37 -28.11
N LYS A 183 3.47 -6.65 -28.43
CA LYS A 183 2.54 -7.74 -28.06
C LYS A 183 2.48 -7.97 -26.54
N ARG A 184 3.65 -8.03 -25.89
CA ARG A 184 3.75 -8.22 -24.43
C ARG A 184 3.22 -7.01 -23.67
N ALA A 185 3.41 -5.80 -24.21
CA ALA A 185 2.89 -4.56 -23.66
C ALA A 185 1.38 -4.61 -23.46
N VAL A 186 0.60 -5.11 -24.43
CA VAL A 186 -0.86 -5.22 -24.31
C VAL A 186 -1.29 -6.11 -23.14
N VAL A 187 -0.63 -7.26 -22.96
CA VAL A 187 -0.93 -8.17 -21.84
C VAL A 187 -0.58 -7.53 -20.49
N VAL A 188 0.56 -6.83 -20.41
CA VAL A 188 0.97 -6.11 -19.20
C VAL A 188 0.01 -4.96 -18.91
N ASP A 189 -0.42 -4.22 -19.93
CA ASP A 189 -1.38 -3.12 -19.79
C ASP A 189 -2.74 -3.64 -19.30
N ALA A 190 -3.21 -4.78 -19.82
CA ALA A 190 -4.42 -5.45 -19.33
C ALA A 190 -4.31 -5.86 -17.85
N ALA A 191 -3.16 -6.39 -17.45
CA ALA A 191 -2.88 -6.71 -16.04
C ALA A 191 -2.87 -5.44 -15.16
N ILE A 192 -2.27 -4.35 -15.64
CA ILE A 192 -2.27 -3.05 -14.94
C ILE A 192 -3.70 -2.53 -14.75
N PHE A 193 -4.55 -2.57 -15.78
CA PHE A 193 -5.94 -2.15 -15.65
C PHE A 193 -6.71 -2.96 -14.61
N LEU A 194 -6.56 -4.29 -14.63
CA LEU A 194 -7.17 -5.16 -13.64
C LEU A 194 -6.68 -4.81 -12.22
N LEU A 195 -5.36 -4.62 -12.04
CA LEU A 195 -4.78 -4.24 -10.75
C LEU A 195 -5.32 -2.89 -10.27
N CYS A 196 -5.46 -1.88 -11.16
CA CYS A 196 -6.05 -0.59 -10.81
C CYS A 196 -7.47 -0.75 -10.26
N VAL A 197 -8.31 -1.55 -10.92
CA VAL A 197 -9.69 -1.84 -10.48
C VAL A 197 -9.67 -2.52 -9.10
N LEU A 198 -8.83 -3.54 -8.92
CA LEU A 198 -8.76 -4.30 -7.68
C LEU A 198 -8.25 -3.46 -6.50
N ILE A 199 -7.23 -2.61 -6.71
CA ILE A 199 -6.68 -1.71 -5.68
C ILE A 199 -7.72 -0.67 -5.25
N VAL A 200 -8.43 -0.07 -6.21
CA VAL A 200 -9.51 0.90 -5.92
C VAL A 200 -10.67 0.23 -5.19
N GLY A 201 -11.00 -1.01 -5.55
CA GLY A 201 -12.03 -1.79 -4.87
C GLY A 201 -11.64 -2.33 -3.50
N SER A 202 -10.41 -2.12 -3.04
CA SER A 202 -9.97 -2.57 -1.71
C SER A 202 -10.38 -1.57 -0.63
N ASN A 203 -10.05 -0.28 -0.79
CA ASN A 203 -10.56 0.81 0.03
C ASN A 203 -10.47 2.20 -0.67
N GLU A 204 -11.15 3.17 -0.10
CA GLU A 204 -11.24 4.54 -0.62
C GLU A 204 -9.90 5.29 -0.54
N MET A 205 -9.12 5.03 0.51
CA MET A 205 -7.82 5.67 0.72
C MET A 205 -6.80 5.22 -0.34
N THR A 206 -6.79 3.94 -0.70
CA THR A 206 -5.93 3.38 -1.73
C THR A 206 -6.33 3.87 -3.11
N ALA A 207 -7.63 4.12 -3.36
CA ALA A 207 -8.08 4.77 -4.58
C ALA A 207 -7.49 6.19 -4.72
N ILE A 208 -7.54 6.99 -3.65
CA ILE A 208 -6.96 8.34 -3.63
C ILE A 208 -5.43 8.27 -3.79
N SER A 209 -4.75 7.43 -3.01
CA SER A 209 -3.30 7.25 -3.11
C SER A 209 -2.87 6.83 -4.51
N LEU A 210 -3.63 5.94 -5.16
CA LEU A 210 -3.34 5.49 -6.52
C LEU A 210 -3.57 6.60 -7.56
N ALA A 211 -4.60 7.42 -7.40
CA ALA A 211 -4.82 8.59 -8.24
C ALA A 211 -3.66 9.60 -8.10
N CYS A 212 -3.27 9.91 -6.87
CA CYS A 212 -2.12 10.76 -6.57
C CYS A 212 -0.82 10.19 -7.17
N PHE A 213 -0.62 8.87 -7.10
CA PHE A 213 0.54 8.20 -7.68
C PHE A 213 0.60 8.37 -9.21
N PHE A 214 -0.50 8.17 -9.93
CA PHE A 214 -0.50 8.38 -11.39
C PHE A 214 -0.36 9.84 -11.78
N LEU A 215 -0.97 10.78 -11.04
CA LEU A 215 -0.74 12.21 -11.23
C LEU A 215 0.72 12.59 -11.01
N PHE A 216 1.35 12.05 -9.96
CA PHE A 216 2.77 12.22 -9.69
C PHE A 216 3.63 11.68 -10.83
N LEU A 217 3.34 10.48 -11.35
CA LEU A 217 4.06 9.93 -12.49
C LEU A 217 3.95 10.85 -13.71
N ILE A 218 2.75 11.28 -14.08
CA ILE A 218 2.51 12.21 -15.21
C ILE A 218 3.29 13.51 -14.99
N GLY A 219 3.24 14.09 -13.79
CA GLY A 219 4.00 15.27 -13.42
C GLY A 219 5.51 15.07 -13.55
N ALA A 220 6.03 13.91 -13.13
CA ALA A 220 7.44 13.56 -13.28
C ALA A 220 7.85 13.45 -14.76
N TYR A 221 7.04 12.80 -15.61
CA TYR A 221 7.29 12.77 -17.06
C TYR A 221 7.35 14.18 -17.66
N HIS A 222 6.41 15.04 -17.29
CA HIS A 222 6.37 16.42 -17.74
C HIS A 222 7.60 17.22 -17.28
N TYR A 223 7.96 17.11 -15.98
CA TYR A 223 9.11 17.80 -15.40
C TYR A 223 10.44 17.43 -16.06
N TYR A 224 10.63 16.15 -16.41
CA TYR A 224 11.84 15.69 -17.11
C TYR A 224 11.77 15.83 -18.64
N GLY A 225 10.72 16.45 -19.20
CA GLY A 225 10.55 16.63 -20.64
C GLY A 225 10.42 15.32 -21.43
N VAL A 226 10.05 14.22 -20.76
CA VAL A 226 9.88 12.90 -21.38
C VAL A 226 8.42 12.78 -21.86
N PRO A 227 8.16 12.34 -23.10
CA PRO A 227 6.80 12.19 -23.59
C PRO A 227 6.01 11.21 -22.73
N ILE A 228 4.85 11.67 -22.24
CA ILE A 228 3.98 10.88 -21.35
C ILE A 228 3.39 9.72 -22.16
N PRO A 229 3.57 8.46 -21.73
CA PRO A 229 2.95 7.32 -22.38
C PRO A 229 1.42 7.42 -22.32
N ARG A 230 0.75 7.38 -23.48
CA ARG A 230 -0.74 7.44 -23.58
C ARG A 230 -1.47 6.51 -22.59
N PRO A 231 -1.03 5.25 -22.34
CA PRO A 231 -1.70 4.39 -21.38
C PRO A 231 -1.79 4.94 -19.95
N GLN A 232 -0.89 5.84 -19.53
CA GLN A 232 -0.93 6.42 -18.18
C GLN A 232 -2.18 7.26 -17.95
N PHE A 233 -2.63 8.01 -18.96
CA PHE A 233 -3.90 8.73 -18.88
C PHE A 233 -5.09 7.78 -18.80
N LEU A 234 -5.01 6.63 -19.47
CA LEU A 234 -6.05 5.60 -19.38
C LEU A 234 -6.07 4.96 -17.98
N TYR A 235 -4.90 4.68 -17.39
CA TYR A 235 -4.82 4.17 -16.01
C TYR A 235 -5.43 5.14 -15.02
N LEU A 236 -5.07 6.43 -15.12
CA LEU A 236 -5.67 7.47 -14.30
C LEU A 236 -7.18 7.56 -14.52
N GLY A 237 -7.65 7.54 -15.76
CA GLY A 237 -9.07 7.55 -16.10
C GLY A 237 -9.85 6.39 -15.47
N VAL A 238 -9.30 5.17 -15.51
CA VAL A 238 -9.89 3.99 -14.85
C VAL A 238 -9.91 4.15 -13.34
N VAL A 239 -8.81 4.63 -12.74
CA VAL A 239 -8.75 4.86 -11.29
C VAL A 239 -9.78 5.90 -10.84
N LEU A 240 -9.94 7.01 -11.57
CA LEU A 240 -10.92 8.04 -11.28
C LEU A 240 -12.35 7.52 -11.45
N LEU A 241 -12.64 6.83 -12.55
CA LEU A 241 -13.96 6.23 -12.80
C LEU A 241 -14.34 5.24 -11.70
N MET A 242 -13.44 4.30 -11.39
CA MET A 242 -13.68 3.32 -10.33
C MET A 242 -13.76 3.99 -8.95
N GLY A 243 -12.97 5.03 -8.71
CA GLY A 243 -13.03 5.81 -7.48
C GLY A 243 -14.39 6.48 -7.30
N VAL A 244 -14.95 7.04 -8.37
CA VAL A 244 -16.32 7.57 -8.37
C VAL A 244 -17.34 6.46 -8.09
N ILE A 245 -17.21 5.30 -8.75
CA ILE A 245 -18.11 4.15 -8.51
C ILE A 245 -18.06 3.70 -7.04
N VAL A 246 -16.88 3.65 -6.43
CA VAL A 246 -16.71 3.32 -5.00
C VAL A 246 -17.32 4.41 -4.11
N MET A 247 -17.12 5.69 -4.43
CA MET A 247 -17.66 6.80 -3.63
C MET A 247 -19.18 6.97 -3.75
N LEU A 248 -19.77 6.60 -4.88
CA LEU A 248 -21.22 6.62 -5.09
C LEU A 248 -21.96 5.48 -4.37
N THR A 249 -21.24 4.54 -3.76
CA THR A 249 -21.89 3.49 -2.98
C THR A 249 -22.63 4.07 -1.78
N SER A 250 -23.93 3.76 -1.72
CA SER A 250 -24.89 4.42 -0.85
C SER A 250 -24.60 4.23 0.63
N GLY A 251 -23.88 3.18 1.04
CA GLY A 251 -23.55 2.94 2.45
C GLY A 251 -22.73 4.06 3.09
N THR A 252 -21.68 4.52 2.41
CA THR A 252 -20.74 5.50 2.98
C THR A 252 -21.37 6.88 3.11
N LEU A 253 -22.26 7.27 2.20
CA LEU A 253 -22.92 8.57 2.23
C LEU A 253 -24.22 8.53 3.05
N SER A 254 -25.13 7.60 2.77
CA SER A 254 -26.47 7.61 3.37
C SER A 254 -26.49 7.14 4.83
N TYR A 255 -25.71 6.11 5.20
CA TYR A 255 -25.68 5.63 6.59
C TYR A 255 -24.92 6.61 7.48
N ARG A 256 -23.79 7.18 7.01
CA ARG A 256 -23.09 8.24 7.77
C ARG A 256 -23.94 9.50 7.89
N GLN A 257 -24.68 9.89 6.85
CA GLN A 257 -25.64 11.01 6.94
C GLN A 257 -26.78 10.72 7.92
N GLN A 258 -27.29 9.48 7.96
CA GLN A 258 -28.35 9.07 8.89
C GLN A 258 -27.84 9.03 10.34
N VAL A 259 -26.67 8.45 10.60
CA VAL A 259 -26.04 8.44 11.93
C VAL A 259 -25.68 9.85 12.38
N MET A 260 -25.31 10.74 11.45
CA MET A 260 -24.95 12.12 11.79
C MET A 260 -26.16 13.01 12.08
N HIS A 261 -27.41 12.61 11.75
CA HIS A 261 -28.69 13.34 11.96
C HIS A 261 -28.74 14.83 11.55
N GLY A 262 -27.63 15.45 11.19
CA GLY A 262 -27.49 16.81 10.72
C GLY A 262 -27.69 16.83 9.22
N LYS A 263 -28.48 17.80 8.75
CA LYS A 263 -28.79 18.13 7.36
C LYS A 263 -27.54 18.51 6.53
N THR A 264 -26.49 17.71 6.56
CA THR A 264 -25.32 17.88 5.73
C THR A 264 -25.62 17.21 4.40
N GLY A 265 -26.25 17.96 3.50
CA GLY A 265 -26.39 17.56 2.10
C GLY A 265 -25.01 17.31 1.47
N TYR A 266 -24.97 16.90 0.20
CA TYR A 266 -23.72 16.68 -0.55
C TYR A 266 -22.69 17.83 -0.44
N GLY A 267 -23.14 19.05 -0.15
CA GLY A 267 -22.27 20.19 0.17
C GLY A 267 -21.36 20.01 1.39
N GLY A 268 -21.73 19.19 2.39
CA GLY A 268 -20.89 18.87 3.55
C GLY A 268 -19.72 17.94 3.22
N ALA A 269 -19.92 16.99 2.31
CA ALA A 269 -18.82 16.16 1.82
C ALA A 269 -17.84 16.98 0.97
N LEU A 270 -18.37 17.92 0.17
CA LEU A 270 -17.58 18.84 -0.63
C LEU A 270 -16.74 19.78 0.24
N SER A 271 -17.30 20.31 1.34
CA SER A 271 -16.53 21.18 2.26
C SER A 271 -15.43 20.43 3.00
N ILE A 272 -15.65 19.17 3.38
CA ILE A 272 -14.61 18.31 3.99
C ILE A 272 -13.49 18.02 2.97
N LEU A 273 -13.84 17.69 1.72
CA LEU A 273 -12.87 17.49 0.64
C LEU A 273 -12.08 18.76 0.34
N LEU A 274 -12.75 19.90 0.20
CA LEU A 274 -12.12 21.20 -0.01
C LEU A 274 -11.20 21.56 1.15
N PHE A 275 -11.65 21.39 2.39
CA PHE A 275 -10.83 21.64 3.57
C PHE A 275 -9.56 20.79 3.57
N ARG A 276 -9.68 19.47 3.32
CA ARG A 276 -8.53 18.56 3.27
C ARG A 276 -7.55 18.92 2.16
N VAL A 277 -8.04 19.26 0.97
CA VAL A 277 -7.20 19.69 -0.16
C VAL A 277 -6.50 21.01 0.19
N LEU A 278 -7.24 22.00 0.67
CA LEU A 278 -6.69 23.31 1.05
C LEU A 278 -5.69 23.22 2.20
N SER A 279 -5.91 22.35 3.19
CA SER A 279 -4.96 22.13 4.28
C SER A 279 -3.65 21.53 3.78
N ILE A 280 -3.71 20.57 2.84
CA ILE A 280 -2.51 20.00 2.22
C ILE A 280 -1.74 21.09 1.46
N PHE A 281 -2.43 21.88 0.63
CA PHE A 281 -1.81 23.00 -0.09
C PHE A 281 -1.22 24.06 0.85
N TYR A 282 -1.89 24.38 1.95
CA TYR A 282 -1.40 25.32 2.96
C TYR A 282 -0.09 24.82 3.61
N TYR A 283 -0.06 23.56 4.07
CA TYR A 283 1.14 22.97 4.68
C TYR A 283 2.30 22.85 3.68
N VAL A 284 2.03 22.44 2.44
CA VAL A 284 3.04 22.39 1.38
C VAL A 284 3.58 23.80 1.12
N ARG A 285 2.71 24.80 0.94
CA ARG A 285 3.14 26.19 0.74
C ARG A 285 3.96 26.72 1.91
N GLN A 286 3.54 26.48 3.15
CA GLN A 286 4.28 26.92 4.34
C GLN A 286 5.66 26.25 4.42
N SER A 287 5.77 24.98 4.03
CA SER A 287 7.04 24.24 4.02
C SER A 287 8.01 24.76 2.95
N PHE A 288 7.51 25.13 1.76
CA PHE A 288 8.34 25.63 0.66
C PHE A 288 8.68 27.11 0.74
N PHE A 289 7.77 27.95 1.25
CA PHE A 289 7.92 29.41 1.25
C PHE A 289 8.11 30.03 2.64
N GLY A 290 7.80 29.29 3.72
CA GLY A 290 7.95 29.75 5.10
C GLY A 290 9.37 29.66 5.67
N GLY A 291 10.34 29.13 4.91
CA GLY A 291 11.75 29.04 5.31
C GLY A 291 12.56 30.34 5.16
N GLY A 292 11.94 31.42 4.66
CA GLY A 292 12.60 32.73 4.51
C GLY A 292 12.10 33.73 5.55
N HIS A 293 12.89 33.95 6.60
CA HIS A 293 12.68 34.85 7.76
C HIS A 293 12.22 34.09 9.01
N THR A 294 13.06 33.80 9.98
CA THR A 294 13.89 34.76 10.72
C THR A 294 15.21 34.13 11.20
N THR A 295 16.30 34.32 10.47
CA THR A 295 17.63 34.37 11.08
C THR A 295 17.80 35.75 11.73
N GLY A 296 17.06 35.95 12.82
CA GLY A 296 17.47 36.93 13.81
C GLY A 296 18.83 36.48 14.33
N LYS A 297 19.87 37.22 13.98
CA LYS A 297 21.19 37.13 14.61
C LYS A 297 21.02 37.38 16.11
N THR A 298 20.72 36.35 16.88
CA THR A 298 21.12 36.33 18.28
C THR A 298 22.57 35.89 18.28
N SER A 299 23.48 36.84 18.41
CA SER A 299 24.87 36.59 18.78
C SER A 299 24.88 35.65 19.98
N PHE A 300 25.38 34.44 19.75
CA PHE A 300 25.59 33.45 20.78
C PHE A 300 26.80 33.92 21.59
N ASP A 301 26.53 34.46 22.78
CA ASP A 301 27.54 34.79 23.79
C ASP A 301 27.85 33.52 24.60
N PRO A 302 29.06 32.92 24.48
CA PRO A 302 29.38 31.64 25.11
C PRO A 302 29.58 31.70 26.64
N ASP A 303 29.64 32.90 27.26
CA ASP A 303 30.22 33.04 28.61
C ASP A 303 29.21 33.15 29.77
N HIS A 304 27.90 33.03 29.52
CA HIS A 304 26.89 33.15 30.58
C HIS A 304 25.92 31.97 30.65
N ARG A 305 26.37 30.85 31.25
CA ARG A 305 25.57 30.03 32.19
C ARG A 305 26.33 28.80 32.70
N CYS A 306 27.27 29.04 33.62
CA CYS A 306 27.66 28.06 34.62
C CYS A 306 27.52 28.79 35.96
N ASN A 307 26.51 28.41 36.75
CA ASN A 307 26.14 28.88 38.12
C ASN A 307 24.67 29.34 38.20
N SER A 308 23.74 28.41 38.48
CA SER A 308 22.52 28.68 39.29
C SER A 308 21.46 27.56 39.29
N LEU A 309 21.82 26.28 39.20
CA LEU A 309 20.84 25.18 39.39
C LEU A 309 21.21 24.19 40.51
N TRP A 310 21.93 24.67 41.50
CA TRP A 310 22.11 24.02 42.81
C TRP A 310 21.65 24.99 43.92
N ALA A 311 20.35 25.26 44.04
CA ALA A 311 19.74 25.80 45.25
C ALA A 311 18.20 25.87 45.12
N ALA A 312 17.52 24.93 45.78
CA ALA A 312 16.11 24.88 46.24
C ALA A 312 15.55 23.49 45.89
N GLY A 313 15.31 22.57 46.82
CA GLY A 313 14.79 22.71 48.17
C GLY A 313 13.59 21.76 48.26
N GLN A 314 13.73 20.63 48.95
CA GLN A 314 12.96 20.33 50.16
C GLN A 314 11.43 20.47 50.00
N LEU A 315 10.76 19.37 49.66
CA LEU A 315 9.72 18.68 50.45
C LEU A 315 9.32 17.39 49.73
#